data_AF-A0A2S9FHE8-F1
#
_entry.id   AF-A0A2S9FHE8-F1
#
_cell.length_a   1.000
_cell.length_b   1.000
_cell.length_c   1.000
_cell.angle_alpha   90.00
_cell.angle_beta   90.00
_cell.angle_gamma   90.00
#
_symmetry.space_group_name_H-M   'P 1'
#
loop_
_entity.id
_entity.type
_entity.pdbx_description
1 polymer ?
#
loop_
_entity_poly.entity_id
_entity_poly.type
_entity_poly.pdbx_seq_one_letter_code
_entity_poly.pdbx_strand_id
1 'polypeptide(L)'
;HLYTDSTYVRNGITKWVLGWERNGWKTAAKQPVKNVDLWQRLQAACDRHQVEWFWVKGHSGVADNELADVLATRGLQEAIAASV
;
A
#
# COMPACT_ATOMS: atom_id res chain seq x y z
N HIS A 1 14.53 3.80 1.62
CA HIS A 1 14.16 2.48 1.08
C HIS A 1 12.94 1.94 1.81
N LEU A 2 11.97 1.38 1.10
CA LEU A 2 10.75 0.79 1.67
C LEU A 2 10.50 -0.56 0.99
N TYR A 3 10.35 -1.61 1.82
CA TYR A 3 10.18 -2.99 1.38
C TYR A 3 8.73 -3.41 1.56
N THR A 4 8.17 -4.11 0.58
CA THR A 4 6.82 -4.68 0.68
C THR A 4 6.69 -5.89 -0.23
N ASP A 5 5.94 -6.91 0.20
CA ASP A 5 5.50 -8.01 -0.65
C ASP A 5 4.17 -7.74 -1.37
N SER A 6 3.49 -6.63 -1.04
CA SER A 6 2.21 -6.26 -1.62
C SER A 6 2.36 -5.92 -3.09
N THR A 7 1.89 -6.84 -3.94
CA THR A 7 1.80 -6.60 -5.38
C THR A 7 0.84 -5.46 -5.72
N TYR A 8 -0.18 -5.24 -4.88
CA TYR A 8 -1.13 -4.13 -5.04
C TYR A 8 -0.45 -2.78 -4.82
N VAL A 9 0.27 -2.61 -3.71
CA VAL A 9 0.99 -1.36 -3.42
C VAL A 9 2.08 -1.14 -4.46
N ARG A 10 2.89 -2.18 -4.77
CA ARG A 10 3.94 -2.12 -5.79
C ARG A 10 3.39 -1.64 -7.12
N ASN A 11 2.36 -2.31 -7.65
CA ASN A 11 1.82 -1.96 -8.96
C ASN A 11 1.16 -0.58 -8.94
N GLY A 12 0.47 -0.24 -7.85
CA GLY A 12 -0.18 1.07 -7.74
C GLY A 12 0.82 2.22 -7.73
N ILE A 13 1.84 2.17 -6.88
CA ILE A 13 2.80 3.28 -6.79
C ILE A 13 3.69 3.37 -8.04
N THR A 14 4.08 2.23 -8.64
CA THR A 14 5.00 2.23 -9.79
C THR A 14 4.31 2.41 -11.14
N LYS A 15 3.01 2.12 -11.27
CA LYS A 15 2.31 2.13 -12.57
C LYS A 15 1.04 2.97 -12.62
N TRP A 16 0.28 3.05 -11.52
CA TRP A 16 -1.09 3.56 -11.59
C TRP A 16 -1.27 4.95 -11.03
N VAL A 17 -0.63 5.27 -9.90
CA VAL A 17 -0.84 6.53 -9.16
C VAL A 17 -0.63 7.75 -10.03
N LEU A 18 0.46 7.79 -10.82
CA LEU A 18 0.72 8.91 -11.75
C LEU A 18 -0.38 9.07 -12.81
N GLY A 19 -0.94 7.96 -13.29
CA GLY A 19 -2.06 7.99 -14.24
C GLY A 19 -3.37 8.42 -13.60
N TRP A 20 -3.62 7.97 -12.37
CA TRP A 20 -4.82 8.35 -11.61
C TRP A 20 -4.79 9.82 -11.24
N GLU A 21 -3.66 10.34 -10.74
CA GLU A 21 -3.50 11.75 -10.42
C GLU A 21 -3.77 12.63 -11.65
N ARG A 22 -3.16 12.31 -12.79
CA ARG A 22 -3.40 13.02 -14.06
C ARG A 22 -4.85 13.00 -14.52
N ASN A 23 -5.57 11.92 -14.21
CA ASN A 23 -6.99 11.74 -14.54
C ASN A 23 -7.94 12.20 -13.42
N GLY A 24 -7.45 12.96 -12.43
CA GLY A 24 -8.26 13.46 -11.32
C GLY A 24 -8.85 12.37 -10.44
N TRP A 25 -8.10 11.29 -10.25
CA TRP A 25 -8.44 10.12 -9.44
C TRP A 25 -9.68 9.35 -9.89
N LYS A 26 -9.92 9.32 -11.21
CA LYS A 26 -11.04 8.61 -11.81
C LYS A 26 -10.58 7.46 -12.71
N THR A 27 -11.39 6.41 -12.72
CA THR A 27 -11.31 5.29 -13.67
C THR A 27 -11.81 5.69 -15.06
N ALA A 28 -11.60 4.83 -16.06
CA ALA A 28 -12.15 5.02 -17.40
C ALA A 28 -13.69 5.16 -17.41
N ALA A 29 -14.37 4.53 -16.46
CA ALA A 29 -15.82 4.64 -16.24
C ALA A 29 -16.23 5.95 -15.52
N LYS A 30 -15.31 6.91 -15.33
CA LYS A 30 -15.48 8.17 -14.59
C LYS A 30 -15.84 8.02 -13.11
N GLN A 31 -15.75 6.81 -12.56
CA GLN A 31 -15.92 6.55 -11.13
C GLN A 31 -14.61 6.79 -10.38
N PRO A 32 -14.65 7.19 -9.09
CA PRO A 32 -13.46 7.27 -8.25
C PRO A 32 -12.68 5.95 -8.26
N VAL A 33 -11.35 6.03 -8.23
CA VAL A 33 -10.54 4.82 -8.06
C VAL A 33 -10.82 4.19 -6.69
N LYS A 34 -10.78 2.86 -6.63
CA LYS A 34 -10.95 2.15 -5.37
C LYS A 34 -9.86 2.58 -4.38
N ASN A 35 -10.26 2.85 -3.13
CA ASN A 35 -9.37 3.32 -2.06
C ASN A 35 -8.65 4.64 -2.38
N VAL A 36 -9.28 5.54 -3.14
CA VAL A 36 -8.71 6.84 -3.52
C VAL A 36 -8.18 7.64 -2.33
N ASP A 37 -8.88 7.58 -1.21
CA ASP A 37 -8.52 8.23 0.05
C ASP A 37 -7.17 7.73 0.59
N LEU A 38 -6.95 6.41 0.56
CA LEU A 38 -5.69 5.81 1.01
C LEU A 38 -4.55 6.13 0.04
N TRP A 39 -4.82 6.13 -1.27
CA TRP A 39 -3.81 6.45 -2.28
C TRP A 39 -3.36 7.92 -2.21
N GLN A 40 -4.30 8.85 -2.03
CA GLN A 40 -3.98 10.27 -1.85
C GLN A 40 -3.15 10.49 -0.59
N ARG A 41 -3.49 9.82 0.52
CA ARG A 41 -2.71 9.89 1.76
C ARG A 41 -1.31 9.30 1.59
N LEU A 42 -1.19 8.18 0.88
CA LEU A 42 0.11 7.57 0.59
C LEU A 42 0.96 8.48 -0.28
N GLN A 43 0.40 9.07 -1.35
CA GLN A 43 1.12 9.99 -2.21
C GLN A 43 1.62 11.20 -1.43
N ALA A 44 0.74 11.86 -0.65
CA ALA A 44 1.13 13.00 0.18
C ALA A 44 2.22 12.64 1.21
N ALA A 45 2.21 11.41 1.74
CA ALA A 45 3.27 10.93 2.61
C ALA A 45 4.59 10.72 1.86
N CYS A 46 4.54 10.15 0.64
CA CYS A 46 5.70 9.92 -0.21
C CYS A 46 6.33 11.22 -0.71
N ASP A 47 5.55 12.25 -1.07
CA ASP A 47 6.07 13.52 -1.61
C ASP A 47 7.02 14.24 -0.64
N ARG A 48 6.94 13.91 0.65
CA ARG A 48 7.82 14.47 1.70
C ARG A 48 9.18 13.78 1.78
N HIS A 49 9.39 12.69 1.05
CA HIS A 49 10.56 11.81 1.17
C HIS A 49 11.05 11.30 -0.19
N GLN A 50 12.33 10.99 -0.29
CA GLN A 50 12.83 10.22 -1.43
C GLN A 50 12.62 8.73 -1.16
N VAL A 51 11.49 8.20 -1.61
CA VAL A 51 11.11 6.80 -1.36
C VAL A 51 11.59 5.90 -2.51
N GLU A 52 12.54 5.02 -2.20
CA GLU A 52 12.91 3.90 -3.07
C GLU A 52 12.16 2.63 -2.67
N TRP A 53 11.46 2.02 -3.63
CA TRP A 53 10.57 0.89 -3.41
C TRP A 53 11.22 -0.43 -3.80
N PHE A 54 11.18 -1.40 -2.88
CA PHE A 54 11.69 -2.74 -3.07
C PHE A 54 10.56 -3.74 -2.91
N TRP A 55 10.30 -4.49 -3.98
CA TRP A 55 9.37 -5.60 -3.88
C TRP A 55 10.12 -6.86 -3.45
N VAL A 56 9.64 -7.48 -2.39
CA VAL A 56 10.13 -8.78 -1.91
C VAL A 56 9.08 -9.84 -2.17
N LYS A 57 9.50 -11.09 -2.37
CA LYS A 57 8.54 -12.19 -2.45
C LYS A 57 8.03 -12.49 -1.03
N GLY A 58 6.71 -12.60 -0.85
CA GLY A 58 6.14 -13.00 0.44
C GLY A 58 6.65 -14.37 0.90
N HIS A 59 6.80 -14.57 2.20
CA HIS A 59 7.32 -15.79 2.84
C HIS A 59 8.66 -16.28 2.26
N SER A 60 9.57 -15.35 1.97
CA SER A 60 10.90 -15.66 1.40
C SER A 60 12.03 -15.63 2.43
N GLY A 61 11.75 -15.59 3.73
CA GLY A 61 12.78 -15.52 4.78
C GLY A 61 13.29 -14.11 5.07
N VAL A 62 12.61 -13.06 4.58
CA VAL A 62 12.99 -11.67 4.88
C VAL A 62 12.46 -11.32 6.26
N ALA A 63 13.32 -11.39 7.27
CA ALA A 63 12.96 -11.29 8.69
C ALA A 63 12.05 -10.09 9.02
N ASP A 64 12.37 -8.89 8.51
CA ASP A 64 11.56 -7.69 8.78
C ASP A 64 10.18 -7.73 8.11
N ASN A 65 10.06 -8.33 6.93
CA ASN A 65 8.77 -8.49 6.24
C ASN A 65 7.92 -9.57 6.94
N GLU A 66 8.53 -10.65 7.41
CA GLU A 66 7.86 -11.67 8.20
C GLU A 66 7.37 -11.12 9.54
N LEU A 67 8.19 -10.27 10.20
CA LEU A 67 7.76 -9.57 11.40
C LEU A 67 6.59 -8.62 11.11
N ALA A 68 6.62 -7.89 9.99
CA ALA A 68 5.51 -7.03 9.58
C ALA A 68 4.20 -7.84 9.36
N ASP A 69 4.27 -9.03 8.76
CA ASP A 69 3.12 -9.94 8.57
C ASP A 69 2.54 -10.44 9.91
N VAL A 70 3.42 -10.84 10.85
CA VAL A 70 3.02 -11.25 12.20
C VAL A 70 2.33 -10.09 12.93
N LEU A 71 2.89 -8.89 12.87
CA LEU A 71 2.32 -7.70 13.52
C LEU A 71 0.98 -7.31 12.89
N ALA A 72 0.85 -7.38 11.57
CA ALA A 72 -0.42 -7.12 10.87
C ALA A 72 -1.49 -8.14 11.28
N THR A 73 -1.14 -9.43 11.34
CA THR A 73 -2.03 -10.52 11.79
C THR A 73 -2.48 -10.31 13.24
N ARG A 74 -1.56 -9.93 14.12
CA ARG A 74 -1.89 -9.58 15.51
C ARG A 74 -2.85 -8.39 15.58
N GLY A 75 -2.58 -7.33 14.82
CA GLY A 75 -3.45 -6.15 14.77
C GLY A 75 -4.88 -6.48 14.32
N LEU A 76 -5.02 -7.40 13.35
CA LEU A 76 -6.34 -7.93 12.96
C LEU A 76 -7.04 -8.63 14.12
N GLN A 77 -6.34 -9.52 14.83
CA GLN A 77 -6.90 -10.25 15.97
C GLN A 77 -7.35 -9.31 17.09
N GLU A 78 -6.53 -8.31 17.43
CA GLU A 78 -6.84 -7.29 18.43
C GLU A 78 -8.06 -6.44 18.01
N ALA A 79 -8.13 -6.03 16.75
CA ALA A 79 -9.27 -5.28 16.22
C ALA A 79 -10.57 -6.09 16.25
N ILE A 80 -10.52 -7.37 15.89
CA ILE A 80 -11.67 -8.28 15.99
C ILE A 80 -12.10 -8.42 17.45
N ALA A 81 -11.16 -8.70 18.37
CA ALA A 81 -11.47 -8.87 19.78
C ALA A 81 -12.08 -7.62 20.42
N ALA A 82 -11.65 -6.42 20.02
CA ALA A 82 -12.20 -5.15 20.50
C ALA A 82 -13.60 -4.84 19.94
N SER A 83 -14.03 -5.56 18.90
CA SER A 83 -15.34 -5.38 18.24
C SER A 83 -16.40 -6.40 18.67
N VAL A 84 -16.06 -7.27 19.63
CA VAL A 84 -16.97 -8.23 20.29
C VAL A 84 -17.31 -7.73 21.68
#